data_AF-A0A1L8TPD5-F1
#
_entry.id   AF-A0A1L8TPD5-F1
#
_cell.length_a   1.000
_cell.length_b   1.000
_cell.length_c   1.000
_cell.angle_alpha   90.00
_cell.angle_beta   90.00
_cell.angle_gamma   90.00
#
_symmetry.space_group_name_H-M   'P 1'
#
loop_
_entity.id
_entity.type
_entity.pdbx_description
1 polymer ?
#
loop_
_entity_poly.entity_id
_entity_poly.type
_entity_poly.pdbx_seq_one_letter_code
_entity_poly.pdbx_strand_id
1 'polypeptide(L)'
;MKEVNDMLDGQLKFLDFFLNNTIEGKENEAKEILVKSFADQETNALSLEDFKQLQKTLFPLIKPEKLNEVKVAMAHFAQSIA
;
A
#
# COMPACT_ATOMS: atom_id res chain seq x y z
N MET A 1 19.97 1.53 -0.84
CA MET A 1 18.70 2.17 -0.44
C MET A 1 18.41 3.36 -1.35
N LYS A 2 18.13 3.13 -2.64
CA LYS A 2 17.77 4.20 -3.60
C LYS A 2 16.24 4.35 -3.79
N GLU A 3 15.45 3.38 -3.34
CA GLU A 3 14.02 3.28 -3.67
C GLU A 3 13.10 4.23 -2.88
N VAL A 4 13.57 4.85 -1.79
CA VAL A 4 12.73 5.74 -0.96
C VAL A 4 12.84 7.21 -1.37
N ASN A 5 13.89 7.59 -2.11
CA ASN A 5 14.21 9.00 -2.36
C ASN A 5 13.28 9.70 -3.37
N ASP A 6 12.47 8.96 -4.13
CA ASP A 6 11.57 9.51 -5.15
C ASP A 6 10.07 9.38 -4.78
N MET A 7 9.73 8.84 -3.59
CA MET A 7 8.33 8.66 -3.18
C MET A 7 7.63 9.98 -2.84
N LEU A 8 6.39 10.14 -3.30
CA LEU A 8 5.54 11.27 -2.93
C LEU A 8 5.18 11.22 -1.43
N ASP A 9 5.04 12.38 -0.79
CA ASP A 9 4.70 12.51 0.64
C ASP A 9 3.43 11.70 1.03
N GLY A 10 2.44 11.63 0.13
CA GLY A 10 1.24 10.81 0.31
C GLY A 10 1.51 9.31 0.33
N GLN A 11 2.43 8.81 -0.50
CA GLN A 11 2.81 7.39 -0.54
C GLN A 11 3.60 7.00 0.71
N LEU A 12 4.49 7.88 1.20
CA LEU A 12 5.23 7.65 2.45
C LEU A 12 4.29 7.56 3.65
N LYS A 13 3.34 8.50 3.76
CA LYS A 13 2.31 8.47 4.82
C LYS A 13 1.45 7.22 4.76
N PHE A 14 1.04 6.82 3.55
CA PHE A 14 0.23 5.61 3.39
C PHE A 14 1.04 4.34 3.69
N LEU A 15 2.31 4.28 3.30
CA LEU A 15 3.22 3.19 3.65
C LEU A 15 3.37 3.05 5.17
N ASP A 16 3.70 4.13 5.87
CA ASP A 16 3.85 4.10 7.33
C ASP A 16 2.54 3.69 8.02
N PHE A 17 1.42 4.26 7.58
CA PHE A 17 0.10 3.85 8.07
C PHE A 17 -0.15 2.36 7.85
N PHE A 18 0.13 1.84 6.66
CA PHE A 18 -0.11 0.44 6.33
C PHE A 18 0.74 -0.47 7.21
N LEU A 19 2.05 -0.20 7.32
CA LEU A 19 2.99 -1.01 8.12
C LEU A 19 2.64 -1.04 9.60
N ASN A 20 2.18 0.09 10.18
CA ASN A 20 1.73 0.13 11.58
C ASN A 20 0.48 -0.74 11.85
N ASN A 21 -0.31 -1.03 10.80
CA ASN A 21 -1.50 -1.85 10.87
C ASN A 21 -1.27 -3.29 10.35
N THR A 22 -0.07 -3.60 9.87
CA THR A 22 0.35 -4.94 9.45
C THR A 22 0.59 -5.84 10.66
N ILE A 23 0.34 -7.14 10.50
CA ILE A 23 0.65 -8.18 11.48
C ILE A 23 2.14 -8.14 11.80
N GLU A 24 2.47 -8.25 13.09
CA GLU A 24 3.87 -8.26 13.53
C GLU A 24 4.68 -9.37 12.85
N GLY A 25 5.82 -9.00 12.28
CA GLY A 25 6.71 -9.88 11.53
C GLY A 25 6.40 -9.96 10.02
N LYS A 26 5.33 -9.32 9.54
CA LYS A 26 4.98 -9.26 8.11
C LYS A 26 5.21 -7.89 7.46
N GLU A 27 5.78 -6.94 8.19
CA GLU A 27 5.97 -5.55 7.74
C GLU A 27 6.89 -5.47 6.53
N ASN A 28 7.97 -6.26 6.50
CA ASN A 28 8.89 -6.27 5.36
C ASN A 28 8.21 -6.78 4.08
N GLU A 29 7.45 -7.87 4.18
CA GLU A 29 6.67 -8.41 3.05
C GLU A 29 5.66 -7.39 2.53
N ALA A 30 4.88 -6.80 3.45
CA ALA A 30 3.93 -5.74 3.12
C ALA A 30 4.61 -4.54 2.44
N LYS A 31 5.77 -4.10 2.95
CA LYS A 31 6.53 -2.97 2.42
C LYS A 31 6.98 -3.25 0.99
N GLU A 32 7.56 -4.41 0.72
CA GLU A 32 8.04 -4.75 -0.62
C GLU A 32 6.90 -4.75 -1.65
N ILE A 33 5.75 -5.32 -1.29
CA ILE A 33 4.55 -5.32 -2.16
C ILE A 33 4.07 -3.89 -2.42
N LEU A 34 3.95 -3.06 -1.38
CA LEU A 34 3.43 -1.70 -1.48
C LEU A 34 4.39 -0.79 -2.28
N VAL A 35 5.68 -0.82 -1.97
CA VAL A 35 6.71 -0.01 -2.65
C VAL A 35 6.78 -0.37 -4.13
N LYS A 36 6.76 -1.66 -4.46
CA LYS A 36 6.70 -2.11 -5.86
C LYS A 36 5.46 -1.55 -6.56
N SER A 37 4.30 -1.60 -5.91
CA SER A 37 3.07 -1.05 -6.49
C SER A 37 3.12 0.47 -6.72
N PHE A 38 3.89 1.21 -5.92
CA PHE A 38 4.10 2.65 -6.13
C PHE A 38 5.09 2.96 -7.25
N ALA A 39 6.15 2.17 -7.40
CA ALA A 39 7.10 2.31 -8.51
C ALA A 39 6.41 2.05 -9.87
N ASP A 40 5.50 1.07 -9.92
CA ASP A 40 4.68 0.80 -11.09
C ASP A 40 3.70 1.97 -11.39
N GLN A 41 3.32 2.78 -10.37
CA GLN A 41 2.44 3.95 -10.54
C GLN A 41 3.12 5.18 -11.15
N GLU A 42 4.45 5.34 -11.03
CA GLU A 42 5.16 6.44 -11.69
C GLU A 42 5.19 6.28 -13.22
N THR A 43 4.91 5.07 -13.71
CA THR A 43 4.95 4.73 -15.13
C THR A 43 3.57 4.51 -15.76
N ASN A 44 2.53 4.16 -14.98
CA ASN A 44 1.13 4.13 -15.42
C ASN A 44 0.17 4.24 -14.21
N ALA A 45 -0.96 4.94 -14.36
CA ALA A 45 -1.99 4.99 -13.32
C ALA A 45 -2.44 3.57 -12.92
N LEU A 46 -2.56 3.31 -11.61
CA LEU A 46 -2.94 2.00 -11.08
C LEU A 46 -4.33 1.63 -11.60
N SER A 47 -4.42 0.55 -12.40
CA SER A 47 -5.71 0.13 -12.91
C SER A 47 -6.59 -0.44 -11.78
N LEU A 48 -7.91 -0.47 -12.01
CA LEU A 48 -8.84 -1.08 -11.08
C LEU A 48 -8.54 -2.58 -10.85
N GLU A 49 -7.97 -3.26 -11.85
CA GLU A 49 -7.58 -4.66 -11.73
C GLU A 49 -6.32 -4.82 -10.87
N ASP A 50 -5.30 -4.01 -11.11
CA ASP A 50 -4.06 -4.00 -10.31
C ASP A 50 -4.37 -3.68 -8.85
N PHE A 51 -5.27 -2.72 -8.61
CA PHE A 51 -5.73 -2.38 -7.26
C PHE A 51 -6.41 -3.56 -6.56
N LYS A 52 -7.28 -4.30 -7.27
CA LYS A 52 -7.94 -5.50 -6.71
C LYS A 52 -6.94 -6.61 -6.41
N GLN A 53 -5.91 -6.79 -7.23
CA GLN A 53 -4.85 -7.77 -6.95
C GLN A 53 -4.02 -7.34 -5.73
N LEU A 54 -3.67 -6.07 -5.65
CA LEU A 54 -2.94 -5.51 -4.51
C LEU A 54 -3.71 -5.73 -3.20
N GLN A 55 -5.01 -5.46 -3.18
CA GLN A 55 -5.88 -5.71 -2.02
C GLN A 55 -5.87 -7.18 -1.59
N LYS A 56 -5.95 -8.13 -2.53
CA LYS A 56 -5.94 -9.56 -2.23
C LYS A 56 -4.65 -10.02 -1.56
N THR A 57 -3.51 -9.46 -1.96
CA THR A 57 -2.20 -9.80 -1.39
C THR A 57 -1.98 -9.13 -0.03
N LEU A 58 -2.44 -7.89 0.12
CA LEU A 58 -2.19 -7.06 1.30
C LEU A 58 -3.12 -7.33 2.48
N PHE A 59 -4.42 -7.54 2.25
CA PHE A 59 -5.39 -7.75 3.34
C PHE A 59 -5.07 -8.91 4.28
N PRO A 60 -4.53 -10.06 3.82
CA PRO A 60 -4.08 -11.14 4.71
C PRO A 60 -2.88 -10.78 5.58
N LEU A 61 -2.18 -9.68 5.30
CA LEU A 61 -1.04 -9.21 6.08
C LEU A 61 -1.48 -8.22 7.16
N ILE A 62 -2.72 -7.74 7.16
CA ILE A 62 -3.22 -6.73 8.09
C ILE A 62 -3.79 -7.38 9.35
N LYS A 63 -3.56 -6.72 10.50
CA LYS A 63 -4.18 -7.09 11.78
C LYS A 63 -5.70 -7.17 11.61
N PRO A 64 -6.38 -8.28 11.95
CA PRO A 64 -7.82 -8.45 11.67
C PRO A 64 -8.70 -7.30 12.19
N GLU A 65 -8.37 -6.75 13.35
CA GLU A 65 -9.04 -5.61 13.98
C GLU A 65 -8.83 -4.28 13.26
N LYS A 66 -7.79 -4.18 12.42
CA LYS A 66 -7.44 -3.01 11.62
C LYS A 66 -7.87 -3.11 10.16
N LEU A 67 -8.32 -4.27 9.71
CA LEU A 67 -8.63 -4.52 8.30
C LEU A 67 -9.66 -3.54 7.70
N ASN A 68 -10.68 -3.15 8.47
CA ASN A 68 -11.68 -2.19 7.99
C ASN A 68 -11.09 -0.77 7.83
N GLU A 69 -10.24 -0.35 8.76
CA GLU A 69 -9.54 0.94 8.71
C GLU A 69 -8.63 1.01 7.48
N VAL A 70 -7.86 -0.06 7.24
CA VAL A 70 -6.95 -0.17 6.09
C VAL A 70 -7.71 -0.22 4.76
N LYS A 71 -8.85 -0.92 4.68
CA LYS A 71 -9.71 -0.93 3.49
C LYS A 71 -10.16 0.47 3.08
N VAL A 72 -10.58 1.28 4.05
CA VAL A 72 -11.01 2.67 3.83
C VAL A 72 -9.82 3.52 3.37
N ALA A 73 -8.68 3.44 4.05
CA ALA A 73 -7.47 4.17 3.66
C ALA A 73 -7.00 3.81 2.23
N MET A 74 -7.01 2.52 1.86
CA MET A 74 -6.68 2.08 0.50
C MET A 74 -7.64 2.64 -0.54
N ALA A 75 -8.94 2.68 -0.25
CA ALA A 75 -9.93 3.24 -1.19
C ALA A 75 -9.75 4.75 -1.39
N HIS A 76 -9.46 5.50 -0.32
CA HIS A 76 -9.13 6.92 -0.43
C HIS A 76 -7.83 7.16 -1.18
N PHE A 77 -6.81 6.34 -0.93
CA PHE A 77 -5.54 6.42 -1.64
C PHE A 77 -5.75 6.21 -3.14
N ALA A 78 -6.50 5.18 -3.56
CA ALA A 78 -6.84 4.92 -4.95
C ALA A 78 -7.57 6.09 -5.65
N GLN A 79 -8.42 6.82 -4.92
CA GLN A 79 -9.08 8.03 -5.46
C GLN A 79 -8.14 9.22 -5.59
N SER A 80 -7.07 9.28 -4.78
CA SER A 80 -6.11 10.40 -4.82
C SER A 80 -5.09 10.30 -5.96
N ILE A 81 -4.95 9.10 -6.55
CA ILE A 81 -4.02 8.80 -7.64
C ILE A 81 -4.73 8.56 -8.99
N ALA A 82 -6.07 8.57 -9.01
CA ALA A 82 -6.90 8.46 -10.21
C ALA A 82 -7.24 9.84 -10.78
#